data_AF-A0A453QHV7-F1
#
_entry.id   AF-A0A453QHV7-F1
#
_cell.length_a   1.000
_cell.length_b   1.000
_cell.length_c   1.000
_cell.angle_alpha   90.00
_cell.angle_beta   90.00
_cell.angle_gamma   90.00
#
_symmetry.space_group_name_H-M   'P 1'
#
loop_
_entity.id
_entity.type
_entity.pdbx_description
1 polymer ?
#
loop_
_entity_poly.entity_id
_entity_poly.type
_entity_poly.pdbx_seq_one_letter_code
_entity_poly.pdbx_strand_id
1 'polypeptide(L)'
;MGDFNVALVIVAAVVSVLVLLVSVYLLVNYQHPDDANQAWFPKLVVVLGITVAVLSILMLPADVANRQACKRAVYSGACALTLPMKTLWL
;
A
#
# COMPACT_ATOMS: atom_id res chain seq x y z
N MET A 1 -15.72 -2.08 18.92
CA MET A 1 -14.71 -0.99 18.94
C MET A 1 -13.36 -1.41 18.33
N GLY A 2 -13.24 -2.58 17.68
CA GLY A 2 -12.00 -3.01 16.99
C GLY A 2 -12.15 -3.26 15.49
N ASP A 3 -13.38 -3.30 14.96
CA ASP A 3 -13.64 -3.98 13.68
C ASP A 3 -13.19 -3.19 12.44
N PHE A 4 -13.29 -1.85 12.48
CA PHE A 4 -12.97 -1.00 11.31
C PHE A 4 -11.47 -0.95 10.98
N ASN A 5 -10.59 -0.82 11.97
CA ASN A 5 -9.15 -0.80 11.73
C ASN A 5 -8.64 -2.17 11.27
N VAL A 6 -9.17 -3.24 11.85
CA VAL A 6 -8.81 -4.62 11.48
C VAL A 6 -9.27 -4.92 10.05
N ALA A 7 -10.49 -4.52 9.67
CA ALA A 7 -10.98 -4.67 8.31
C ALA A 7 -10.10 -3.92 7.29
N LEU A 8 -9.68 -2.69 7.59
CA LEU A 8 -8.78 -1.92 6.72
C LEU A 8 -7.40 -2.58 6.56
N VAL A 9 -6.82 -3.10 7.64
CA VAL A 9 -5.53 -3.81 7.58
C VAL A 9 -5.66 -5.08 6.75
N ILE A 10 -6.74 -5.84 6.91
CA ILE A 10 -7.00 -7.05 6.13
C ILE A 10 -7.15 -6.70 4.64
N VAL A 11 -7.95 -5.69 4.31
CA VAL A 11 -8.14 -5.26 2.92
C VAL A 11 -6.81 -4.78 2.33
N ALA A 12 -6.03 -3.99 3.06
CA ALA A 12 -4.74 -3.51 2.58
C ALA A 12 -3.75 -4.67 2.32
N ALA A 13 -3.68 -5.65 3.21
CA ALA A 13 -2.84 -6.83 3.05
C ALA A 13 -3.28 -7.70 1.85
N VAL A 14 -4.59 -7.94 1.71
CA VAL A 14 -5.13 -8.72 0.59
C VAL A 14 -4.87 -8.02 -0.74
N VAL A 15 -5.11 -6.71 -0.82
CA VAL A 15 -4.87 -5.93 -2.04
C VAL A 15 -3.38 -5.90 -2.38
N SER A 16 -2.47 -5.76 -1.41
CA SER A 16 -1.03 -5.77 -1.70
C SER A 16 -0.56 -7.11 -2.26
N VAL A 17 -1.06 -8.24 -1.72
CA VAL A 17 -0.74 -9.58 -2.22
C VAL A 17 -1.28 -9.78 -3.64
N LEU A 18 -2.52 -9.37 -3.90
CA LEU A 18 -3.12 -9.45 -5.24
C LEU A 18 -2.31 -8.65 -6.26
N VAL A 19 -1.88 -7.44 -5.90
CA VAL A 19 -1.05 -6.60 -6.77
C VAL A 19 0.28 -7.25 -7.08
N LEU A 20 0.93 -7.88 -6.09
CA LEU A 20 2.16 -8.64 -6.30
C LEU A 20 1.94 -9.77 -7.32
N LEU A 21 0.88 -10.55 -7.14
CA LEU A 21 0.54 -11.66 -8.03
C LEU A 21 0.24 -11.19 -9.46
N VAL A 22 -0.56 -10.12 -9.62
CA VAL A 22 -0.90 -9.55 -10.92
C VAL A 22 0.35 -8.97 -11.61
N SER A 23 1.24 -8.32 -10.85
CA SER A 23 2.49 -7.76 -11.39
C SER A 23 3.40 -8.86 -11.96
N VAL A 24 3.51 -9.98 -11.24
CA VAL A 24 4.27 -11.15 -11.70
C VAL A 24 3.59 -11.79 -12.92
N TYR A 25 2.26 -11.97 -12.88
CA TYR A 25 1.49 -12.54 -13.98
C TYR A 25 1.67 -11.74 -15.28
N LEU A 26 1.52 -10.41 -15.22
CA LEU A 26 1.72 -9.54 -16.38
C LEU A 26 3.12 -9.71 -16.97
N LEU A 27 4.14 -9.75 -16.11
CA LEU A 27 5.52 -9.93 -16.54
C LEU A 27 5.74 -11.28 -17.23
N VAL A 28 5.14 -12.35 -16.70
CA VAL A 28 5.30 -13.72 -17.21
C VAL A 28 4.48 -13.97 -18.49
N ASN A 29 3.34 -13.30 -18.64
CA ASN A 29 2.47 -13.47 -19.80
C ASN A 29 2.87 -12.59 -20.99
N TYR A 30 3.45 -11.40 -20.74
CA TYR A 30 3.84 -10.45 -21.79
C TYR A 30 5.35 -10.43 -22.09
N GLN A 31 6.16 -11.27 -21.42
CA GLN A 31 7.57 -11.44 -21.77
C GLN A 31 7.73 -12.03 -23.17
N HIS A 32 8.75 -11.55 -23.88
CA HIS A 32 9.10 -12.07 -25.20
C HIS A 32 9.65 -13.51 -25.07
N PRO A 33 9.34 -14.43 -26.00
CA PRO A 33 9.80 -15.82 -25.93
C PRO A 33 11.32 -15.97 -25.89
N ASP A 34 12.07 -15.05 -26.51
CA ASP A 34 13.54 -15.07 -26.47
C ASP A 34 14.12 -14.57 -25.13
N ASP A 35 13.30 -13.98 -24.27
CA ASP A 35 13.69 -13.48 -22.94
C ASP A 35 13.11 -14.36 -21.81
N ALA A 36 13.04 -15.66 -22.07
CA ALA A 36 12.72 -16.66 -21.08
C ALA A 36 13.91 -16.79 -20.10
N ASN A 37 13.80 -16.10 -18.97
CA ASN A 37 14.62 -16.27 -17.77
C ASN A 37 16.09 -15.78 -17.82
N GLN A 38 16.53 -15.07 -18.86
CA GLN A 38 17.86 -14.45 -18.87
C GLN A 38 17.90 -13.12 -18.09
N ALA A 39 16.96 -12.21 -18.34
CA ALA A 39 16.93 -10.89 -17.70
C ALA A 39 16.20 -10.88 -16.34
N TRP A 40 16.69 -11.64 -15.35
CA TRP A 40 16.04 -11.72 -14.03
C TRP A 40 16.13 -10.42 -13.21
N PHE A 41 17.24 -9.67 -13.33
CA PHE A 41 17.45 -8.43 -12.56
C PHE A 41 16.47 -7.31 -12.97
N PRO A 42 16.30 -6.98 -14.27
CA PRO A 42 15.28 -6.02 -14.70
C PRO A 42 13.87 -6.43 -14.29
N LYS A 43 13.55 -7.73 -14.37
CA LYS A 43 12.25 -8.26 -13.96
C LYS A 43 11.97 -8.01 -12.48
N LEU A 44 12.95 -8.21 -11.62
CA LEU A 44 12.84 -7.92 -10.19
C LEU A 44 12.64 -6.42 -9.93
N VAL A 45 13.39 -5.55 -10.60
CA VAL A 45 13.24 -4.09 -10.47
C VAL A 45 11.85 -3.63 -10.90
N VAL A 46 11.30 -4.17 -11.99
CA VAL A 46 9.95 -3.83 -12.46
C VAL A 46 8.89 -4.27 -11.46
N VAL A 47 8.96 -5.50 -10.94
CA VAL A 47 8.00 -5.99 -9.94
C VAL A 47 8.08 -5.16 -8.65
N LEU A 48 9.30 -4.80 -8.20
CA LEU A 48 9.45 -3.92 -7.04
C LEU A 48 8.93 -2.50 -7.30
N GLY A 49 9.17 -1.94 -8.49
CA GLY A 49 8.69 -0.61 -8.85
C GLY A 49 7.16 -0.53 -8.87
N ILE A 50 6.51 -1.52 -9.51
CA ILE A 50 5.05 -1.59 -9.57
C ILE A 50 4.46 -1.78 -8.18
N THR A 51 5.05 -2.63 -7.34
CA THR A 51 4.54 -2.86 -5.98
C THR A 51 4.68 -1.62 -5.10
N VAL A 52 5.81 -0.90 -5.14
CA VAL A 52 5.99 0.36 -4.41
C VAL A 52 5.01 1.43 -4.89
N ALA A 53 4.78 1.55 -6.20
CA ALA A 53 3.84 2.52 -6.76
C ALA A 53 2.39 2.24 -6.34
N VAL A 54 2.00 0.99 -6.17
CA VAL A 54 0.64 0.66 -5.73
C VAL A 54 0.49 0.78 -4.20
N LEU A 55 1.54 0.45 -3.44
CA LEU A 55 1.55 0.65 -1.99
C LEU A 55 1.39 2.14 -1.61
N SER A 56 1.98 3.06 -2.38
CA SER A 56 1.81 4.49 -2.14
C SER A 56 0.37 4.97 -2.40
N ILE A 57 -0.34 4.37 -3.36
CA ILE A 57 -1.78 4.64 -3.58
C ILE A 57 -2.61 4.08 -2.41
N LEU A 58 -2.26 2.91 -1.91
CA LEU A 58 -2.99 2.26 -0.80
C LEU A 58 -2.84 3.01 0.54
N MET A 59 -1.86 3.90 0.68
CA MET A 59 -1.74 4.79 1.84
C MET A 59 -2.85 5.85 1.90
N LEU A 60 -3.45 6.24 0.77
CA LEU A 60 -4.54 7.23 0.74
C LEU A 60 -5.78 6.83 1.58
N PRO A 61 -6.38 5.64 1.41
CA PRO A 61 -7.49 5.21 2.26
C PRO A 61 -7.05 4.95 3.71
N ALA A 62 -5.80 4.52 3.94
CA ALA A 62 -5.25 4.36 5.28
C ALA A 62 -5.17 5.72 6.03
N ASP A 63 -4.77 6.79 5.34
CA ASP A 63 -4.74 8.16 5.88
C ASP A 63 -6.14 8.68 6.22
N VAL A 64 -7.14 8.40 5.36
CA VAL A 64 -8.54 8.77 5.62
C VAL A 64 -9.07 8.04 6.85
N ALA A 65 -8.79 6.74 6.98
CA ALA A 65 -9.19 5.95 8.15
C ALA A 65 -8.53 6.45 9.44
N ASN A 66 -7.23 6.77 9.39
CA ASN A 66 -6.50 7.29 10.55
C ASN A 66 -7.05 8.64 11.04
N ARG A 67 -7.43 9.54 10.11
CA ARG A 67 -8.12 10.80 10.46
C ARG A 67 -9.49 10.58 11.10
N GLN A 68 -10.26 9.61 10.62
CA GLN A 68 -11.57 9.28 11.19
C GLN A 68 -11.44 8.68 12.60
N ALA A 69 -10.41 7.88 12.84
CA ALA A 69 -10.11 7.31 14.16
C ALA A 69 -9.76 8.40 15.19
N CYS A 70 -8.97 9.41 14.80
CA CYS A 70 -8.68 10.58 15.66
C CYS A 70 -9.95 11.41 15.97
N LYS A 71 -10.81 11.68 14.97
CA LYS A 71 -12.09 12.40 15.21
C LYS A 71 -13.03 11.70 16.19
N ARG A 72 -13.01 10.36 16.23
CA ARG A 72 -13.86 9.56 17.12
C ARG A 72 -13.18 9.22 18.46
N ALA A 73 -12.01 9.78 18.76
CA ALA A 73 -11.23 9.58 19.98
C ALA A 73 -11.07 8.09 20.37
N VAL A 74 -10.95 7.19 19.39
CA VAL A 74 -10.90 5.73 19.61
C VAL A 74 -9.59 5.32 20.28
N TYR A 75 -8.50 6.10 20.09
CA TYR A 75 -7.20 5.88 20.71
C TYR A 75 -6.45 7.22 20.89
N SER A 76 -5.97 7.51 22.11
CA SER A 76 -5.28 8.78 22.45
C SER A 76 -4.02 9.02 21.58
N GLY A 77 -3.31 7.95 21.21
CA GLY A 77 -2.12 8.05 20.35
C GLY A 77 -2.41 8.39 18.89
N ALA A 78 -3.66 8.31 18.42
CA ALA A 78 -4.03 8.69 17.05
C ALA A 78 -4.17 10.22 16.85
N CYS A 79 -4.36 10.99 17.94
CA CYS A 79 -4.37 12.46 17.89
C CYS A 79 -3.12 13.09 18.52
N ALA A 80 -2.51 12.46 19.55
CA ALA A 80 -1.42 13.08 20.31
C ALA A 80 -0.03 12.91 19.66
N LEU A 81 0.18 11.86 18.86
CA LEU A 81 1.46 11.57 18.19
C LEU A 81 1.49 12.01 16.72
N THR A 82 0.37 12.52 16.18
CA THR A 82 0.35 13.04 14.80
C THR A 82 0.93 14.43 14.76
N LEU A 83 1.87 14.68 13.85
CA LEU A 83 2.46 16.00 13.64
C LEU A 83 1.34 17.02 13.35
N PRO A 84 1.27 18.17 14.05
CA PRO A 84 0.19 19.13 13.89
C PRO A 84 0.37 19.91 12.58
N MET A 85 -0.02 19.29 11.46
CA MET A 85 0.16 19.87 10.13
C MET A 85 -0.56 21.21 9.95
N LYS A 86 -1.69 21.42 10.63
CA LYS A 86 -2.42 22.69 10.55
C LYS A 86 -1.66 23.89 11.13
N THR A 87 -0.78 23.67 12.10
CA THR A 87 0.04 24.74 12.69
C THR A 87 1.42 24.85 12.03
N LEU A 88 1.88 23.78 11.37
CA LEU A 88 3.19 23.72 10.72
C LEU A 88 3.17 24.28 9.29
N TRP A 89 2.00 24.33 8.65
CA TRP A 89 1.79 24.83 7.28
C TRP A 89 1.04 26.18 7.25
N LEU A 90 0.97 26.86 8.39
CA LEU A 90 0.38 28.20 8.53
C LEU A 90 1.51 29.21 8.70
#